data_AF-A0AA36BW82-F1
#
_entry.id   AF-A0AA36BW82-F1
#
_cell.length_a   1.000
_cell.length_b   1.000
_cell.length_c   1.000
_cell.angle_alpha   90.00
_cell.angle_beta   90.00
_cell.angle_gamma   90.00
#
_symmetry.space_group_name_H-M   'P 1'
#
loop_
_entity.id
_entity.type
_entity.pdbx_description
1 polymer ?
#
loop_
_entity_poly.entity_id
_entity_poly.type
_entity_poly.pdbx_seq_one_letter_code
_entity_poly.pdbx_strand_id
1 'polypeptide(L)'
;MSMNDDQVYYISKDQFQKLRVDFVKLMDDIESFLDEALSNGLLTNSNKESIMSESDSNNQKRRLHEILGKKLPDGSRKFVSALKKSNHKEILKLLDDPSVYPMKFKLHGRVILINNVKFPVGSKYNERLGSEKDVEGITKLFKAFNFEVQLYSNKTAEEMEGIIEKASQESTAREDCFVMFLMSHGVRGSIIGTDGKELSYSTINDALKDTINDDPEKRSPLKDKPKLIYVNTYQFKHEKDNIPKGTDASSTKENTCRSETQVKVDAECSSAVESNSEKEYIGQYFNVPDLYVTFASVPEGLAYRTEESGSFFIKSLISVYERNKDRCDISSLSLDIKSKVSKEFKEINMDQVSSCYSTLKRKVILRATD
;
A
#
# COMPACT_ATOMS: atom_id res chain seq x y z
N MET A 1 17.94 6.64 -27.21
CA MET A 1 16.84 6.69 -26.22
C MET A 1 17.26 7.66 -25.13
N SER A 2 16.64 8.84 -25.08
CA SER A 2 16.87 9.79 -23.98
C SER A 2 16.51 9.13 -22.65
N MET A 3 17.23 9.45 -21.59
CA MET A 3 16.85 9.03 -20.25
C MET A 3 15.46 9.60 -19.96
N ASN A 4 14.48 8.75 -19.63
CA ASN A 4 13.28 9.24 -18.96
C ASN A 4 13.71 9.63 -17.56
N ASP A 5 13.80 10.93 -17.30
CA ASP A 5 14.15 11.52 -15.99
C ASP A 5 13.16 11.15 -14.86
N ASP A 6 12.06 10.49 -15.23
CA ASP A 6 10.99 10.07 -14.33
C ASP A 6 11.27 8.75 -13.61
N GLN A 7 12.43 8.10 -13.77
CA GLN A 7 12.70 6.80 -13.12
C GLN A 7 13.57 6.90 -11.85
N VAL A 8 13.07 6.33 -10.76
CA VAL A 8 13.75 6.17 -9.48
C VAL A 8 14.38 4.78 -9.40
N TYR A 9 15.64 4.71 -9.01
CA TYR A 9 16.37 3.47 -8.80
C TYR A 9 16.85 3.41 -7.36
N TYR A 10 16.63 2.27 -6.71
CA TYR A 10 17.15 1.99 -5.38
C TYR A 10 17.90 0.67 -5.40
N ILE A 11 19.20 0.72 -5.17
CA ILE A 11 20.06 -0.45 -5.04
C ILE A 11 20.60 -0.44 -3.61
N SER A 12 20.20 -1.40 -2.79
CA SER A 12 20.69 -1.46 -1.42
C SER A 12 22.16 -1.87 -1.41
N LYS A 13 22.93 -1.33 -0.46
CA LYS A 13 24.32 -1.72 -0.24
C LYS A 13 24.44 -3.23 -0.01
N ASP A 14 23.55 -3.81 0.79
CA ASP A 14 23.56 -5.23 1.12
C ASP A 14 23.24 -6.12 -0.09
N GLN A 15 22.28 -5.72 -0.94
CA GLN A 15 21.99 -6.40 -2.20
C GLN A 15 23.20 -6.33 -3.13
N PHE A 16 23.78 -5.14 -3.29
CA PHE A 16 24.95 -4.96 -4.17
C PHE A 16 26.18 -5.72 -3.68
N GLN A 17 26.38 -5.82 -2.37
CA GLN A 17 27.47 -6.60 -1.78
C GLN A 17 27.38 -8.10 -2.12
N LYS A 18 26.18 -8.67 -2.11
CA LYS A 18 25.95 -10.07 -2.48
C LYS A 18 26.29 -10.37 -3.94
N LEU A 19 26.23 -9.36 -4.81
CA LEU A 19 26.52 -9.47 -6.25
C LEU A 19 28.00 -9.34 -6.60
N ARG A 20 28.93 -9.27 -5.63
CA ARG A 20 30.36 -8.99 -5.89
C ARG A 20 30.98 -9.93 -6.94
N VAL A 21 30.72 -11.24 -6.83
CA VAL A 21 31.31 -12.25 -7.72
C VAL A 21 30.82 -12.05 -9.15
N ASP A 22 29.50 -11.96 -9.34
CA ASP A 22 28.92 -11.77 -10.67
C ASP A 22 29.25 -10.40 -11.27
N PHE A 23 29.30 -9.35 -10.44
CA PHE A 23 29.72 -8.02 -10.86
C PHE A 23 31.15 -8.03 -11.43
N VAL A 24 32.11 -8.64 -10.72
CA VAL A 24 33.51 -8.74 -11.20
C VAL A 24 33.59 -9.57 -12.49
N LYS A 25 32.78 -10.60 -12.61
CA LYS A 25 32.73 -11.45 -13.81
C LYS A 25 32.16 -10.73 -15.03
N LEU A 26 31.13 -9.91 -14.84
CA LEU A 26 30.35 -9.29 -15.92
C LEU A 26 30.78 -7.85 -16.26
N MET A 27 31.60 -7.20 -15.43
CA MET A 27 32.20 -5.90 -15.73
C MET A 27 33.36 -6.12 -16.71
N ASP A 28 33.09 -6.15 -18.01
CA ASP A 28 34.06 -6.42 -19.06
C ASP A 28 34.80 -5.16 -19.51
N ASP A 29 34.08 -4.06 -19.77
CA ASP A 29 34.65 -2.77 -20.18
C ASP A 29 34.62 -1.74 -19.03
N ILE A 30 35.56 -1.91 -18.10
CA ILE A 30 35.65 -1.05 -16.92
C ILE A 30 35.95 0.41 -17.29
N GLU A 31 36.73 0.67 -18.34
CA GLU A 31 37.13 2.04 -18.71
C GLU A 31 35.92 2.86 -19.19
N SER A 32 35.11 2.29 -20.10
CA SER A 32 33.87 2.93 -20.55
C SER A 32 32.91 3.20 -19.38
N PHE A 33 32.80 2.28 -18.42
CA PHE A 33 32.00 2.52 -17.22
C PHE A 33 32.56 3.68 -16.38
N LEU A 34 33.88 3.71 -16.14
CA LEU A 34 34.53 4.74 -15.33
C LEU A 34 34.34 6.13 -15.94
N ASP A 35 34.44 6.26 -17.26
CA ASP A 35 34.25 7.54 -17.95
C ASP A 35 32.81 8.06 -17.81
N GLU A 36 31.82 7.20 -17.98
CA GLU A 36 30.42 7.56 -17.75
C GLU A 36 30.12 7.90 -16.28
N ALA A 37 30.73 7.17 -15.35
CA ALA A 37 30.58 7.39 -13.92
C ALA A 37 31.29 8.68 -13.43
N LEU A 38 32.38 9.10 -14.07
CA LEU A 38 32.98 10.41 -13.84
C LEU A 38 32.10 11.53 -14.42
N SER A 39 31.65 11.35 -15.67
CA SER A 39 30.83 12.33 -16.39
C SER A 39 29.54 12.69 -15.64
N ASN A 40 28.87 11.71 -15.04
CA ASN A 40 27.66 11.96 -14.24
C ASN A 40 27.92 12.25 -12.75
N GLY A 41 29.19 12.36 -12.34
CA GLY A 41 29.61 12.65 -10.98
C GLY A 41 29.24 11.56 -9.97
N LEU A 42 29.15 10.30 -10.38
CA LEU A 42 29.11 9.15 -9.47
C LEU A 42 30.48 8.94 -8.84
N LEU A 43 31.55 8.97 -9.65
CA LEU A 43 32.93 8.82 -9.23
C LEU A 43 33.70 10.14 -9.34
N THR A 44 34.82 10.23 -8.64
CA THR A 44 35.79 11.33 -8.77
C THR A 44 37.07 10.85 -9.45
N ASN A 45 37.91 11.77 -9.93
CA ASN A 45 39.21 11.40 -10.53
C ASN A 45 40.08 10.59 -9.56
N SER A 46 40.09 10.95 -8.27
CA SER A 46 40.77 10.17 -7.23
C SER A 46 40.20 8.74 -7.09
N ASN A 47 38.89 8.55 -7.30
CA ASN A 47 38.32 7.20 -7.36
C ASN A 47 38.86 6.43 -8.58
N LYS A 48 38.90 7.05 -9.77
CA LYS A 48 39.43 6.42 -11.00
C LYS A 48 40.90 6.04 -10.84
N GLU A 49 41.74 6.96 -10.36
CA GLU A 49 43.17 6.71 -10.11
C GLU A 49 43.37 5.54 -9.16
N SER A 50 42.65 5.51 -8.03
CA SER A 50 42.73 4.41 -7.07
C SER A 50 42.24 3.07 -7.62
N ILE A 51 41.34 3.06 -8.60
CA ILE A 51 40.87 1.84 -9.24
C ILE A 51 41.92 1.36 -10.24
N MET A 52 42.40 2.26 -11.11
CA MET A 52 43.33 1.92 -12.19
C MET A 52 44.74 1.61 -11.70
N SER A 53 45.11 2.02 -10.47
CA SER A 53 46.40 1.67 -9.85
C SER A 53 46.51 0.20 -9.40
N GLU A 54 45.40 -0.55 -9.37
CA GLU A 54 45.40 -1.97 -9.00
C GLU A 54 46.13 -2.83 -10.06
N SER A 55 46.78 -3.91 -9.59
CA SER A 55 47.72 -4.72 -10.39
C SER A 55 47.12 -5.45 -11.57
N ASP A 56 45.82 -5.80 -11.50
CA ASP A 56 45.13 -6.59 -12.51
C ASP A 56 43.65 -6.22 -12.60
N SER A 57 43.06 -6.57 -13.74
CA SER A 57 41.67 -6.24 -14.08
C SER A 57 40.65 -6.72 -13.03
N ASN A 58 40.86 -7.87 -12.39
CA ASN A 58 39.93 -8.35 -11.36
C ASN A 58 40.04 -7.53 -10.07
N ASN A 59 41.24 -7.14 -9.68
CA ASN A 59 41.44 -6.24 -8.52
C ASN A 59 40.85 -4.85 -8.80
N GLN A 60 41.01 -4.32 -10.01
CA GLN A 60 40.36 -3.08 -10.44
C GLN A 60 38.83 -3.17 -10.28
N LYS A 61 38.19 -4.25 -10.79
CA LYS A 61 36.74 -4.47 -10.67
C LYS A 61 36.28 -4.65 -9.22
N ARG A 62 37.06 -5.35 -8.38
CA ARG A 62 36.79 -5.49 -6.94
C ARG A 62 36.85 -4.14 -6.23
N ARG A 63 37.86 -3.32 -6.53
CA ARG A 63 38.02 -1.98 -5.97
C ARG A 63 36.88 -1.05 -6.39
N LEU A 64 36.47 -1.13 -7.66
CA LEU A 64 35.31 -0.42 -8.17
C LEU A 64 34.03 -0.81 -7.42
N HIS A 65 33.79 -2.12 -7.25
CA HIS A 65 32.65 -2.64 -6.50
C HIS A 65 32.61 -2.10 -5.06
N GLU A 66 33.73 -2.08 -4.35
CA GLU A 66 33.83 -1.55 -2.99
C GLU A 66 33.52 -0.06 -2.91
N ILE A 67 34.02 0.74 -3.87
CA ILE A 67 33.75 2.18 -3.94
C ILE A 67 32.28 2.45 -4.25
N LEU A 68 31.70 1.73 -5.21
CA LEU A 68 30.27 1.83 -5.54
C LEU A 68 29.40 1.45 -4.35
N GLY A 69 29.75 0.39 -3.61
CA GLY A 69 29.03 -0.01 -2.41
C GLY A 69 29.00 1.04 -1.30
N LYS A 70 29.99 1.96 -1.25
CA LYS A 70 29.99 3.12 -0.34
C LYS A 70 29.13 4.28 -0.84
N LYS A 71 28.86 4.34 -2.13
CA LYS A 71 28.05 5.39 -2.78
C LYS A 71 26.57 5.02 -2.85
N LEU A 72 26.22 3.76 -2.60
CA LEU A 72 24.84 3.27 -2.58
C LEU A 72 24.22 3.40 -1.18
N PRO A 73 22.92 3.71 -1.07
CA PRO A 73 21.93 3.79 -2.17
C PRO A 73 21.90 5.13 -2.93
N ASP A 74 22.45 6.22 -2.39
CA ASP A 74 22.29 7.59 -2.94
C ASP A 74 22.75 7.73 -4.40
N GLY A 75 23.81 7.02 -4.77
CA GLY A 75 24.36 6.95 -6.11
C GLY A 75 23.60 6.05 -7.09
N SER A 76 22.51 5.37 -6.68
CA SER A 76 21.82 4.34 -7.49
C SER A 76 21.43 4.85 -8.87
N ARG A 77 20.82 6.03 -8.95
CA ARG A 77 20.41 6.65 -10.23
C ARG A 77 21.59 6.88 -11.16
N LYS A 78 22.68 7.45 -10.64
CA LYS A 78 23.91 7.70 -11.42
C LYS A 78 24.61 6.39 -11.80
N PHE A 79 24.58 5.40 -10.92
CA PHE A 79 25.14 4.07 -11.19
C PHE A 79 24.40 3.37 -12.34
N VAL A 80 23.07 3.31 -12.27
CA VAL A 80 22.25 2.75 -13.35
C VAL A 80 22.43 3.54 -14.65
N SER A 81 22.53 4.87 -14.58
CA SER A 81 22.84 5.70 -15.73
C SER A 81 24.17 5.32 -16.38
N ALA A 82 25.23 5.17 -15.58
CA ALA A 82 26.56 4.83 -16.07
C ALA A 82 26.55 3.45 -16.74
N LEU A 83 25.94 2.44 -16.10
CA LEU A 83 25.80 1.08 -16.66
C LEU A 83 25.05 1.09 -18.00
N LYS A 84 23.95 1.87 -18.13
CA LYS A 84 23.19 1.96 -19.38
C LYS A 84 24.01 2.58 -20.51
N LYS A 85 24.70 3.69 -20.25
CA LYS A 85 25.48 4.42 -21.26
C LYS A 85 26.74 3.66 -21.70
N SER A 86 27.35 2.94 -20.76
CA SER A 86 28.49 2.05 -21.02
C SER A 86 28.09 0.63 -21.48
N ASN A 87 26.81 0.38 -21.81
CA ASN A 87 26.31 -0.89 -22.34
C ASN A 87 26.43 -2.15 -21.45
N HIS A 88 26.55 -1.99 -20.13
CA HIS A 88 26.62 -3.11 -19.17
C HIS A 88 25.23 -3.69 -18.83
N LYS A 89 24.55 -4.25 -19.82
CA LYS A 89 23.16 -4.75 -19.71
C LYS A 89 23.01 -5.93 -18.75
N GLU A 90 23.97 -6.83 -18.68
CA GLU A 90 23.88 -8.00 -17.80
C GLU A 90 23.99 -7.61 -16.32
N ILE A 91 24.82 -6.62 -15.99
CA ILE A 91 24.87 -6.08 -14.62
C ILE A 91 23.56 -5.39 -14.26
N LEU A 92 22.95 -4.65 -15.19
CA LEU A 92 21.61 -4.06 -14.96
C LEU A 92 20.57 -5.11 -14.61
N LYS A 93 20.57 -6.27 -15.29
CA LYS A 93 19.65 -7.37 -14.98
C LYS A 93 19.89 -7.97 -13.59
N LEU A 94 21.14 -8.03 -13.13
CA LEU A 94 21.45 -8.51 -11.78
C LEU A 94 20.97 -7.58 -10.67
N LEU A 95 20.86 -6.29 -10.96
CA LEU A 95 20.38 -5.29 -10.01
C LEU A 95 18.85 -5.32 -9.84
N ASP A 96 18.12 -5.93 -10.77
CA ASP A 96 16.69 -6.17 -10.64
C ASP A 96 16.48 -7.35 -9.68
N ASP A 97 15.87 -7.09 -8.50
CA ASP A 97 15.48 -8.15 -7.56
C ASP A 97 14.15 -8.78 -8.02
N PRO A 98 14.14 -10.02 -8.53
CA PRO A 98 12.92 -10.65 -9.03
C PRO A 98 11.91 -10.95 -7.92
N SER A 99 12.31 -10.86 -6.64
CA SER A 99 11.43 -11.06 -5.49
C SER A 99 10.66 -9.80 -5.09
N VAL A 100 10.90 -8.65 -5.75
CA VAL A 100 10.27 -7.35 -5.44
C VAL A 100 9.57 -6.79 -6.69
N TYR A 101 8.39 -6.18 -6.53
CA TYR A 101 7.76 -5.45 -7.62
C TYR A 101 8.59 -4.21 -7.97
N PRO A 102 8.80 -3.91 -9.25
CA PRO A 102 9.45 -2.67 -9.66
C PRO A 102 8.66 -1.46 -9.17
N MET A 103 9.29 -0.60 -8.36
CA MET A 103 8.77 0.72 -7.96
C MET A 103 9.68 1.78 -8.59
N LYS A 104 9.64 1.87 -9.93
CA LYS A 104 10.67 2.53 -10.74
C LYS A 104 10.31 3.94 -11.15
N PHE A 105 9.09 4.43 -10.95
CA PHE A 105 8.67 5.76 -11.41
C PHE A 105 8.63 6.79 -10.28
N LYS A 106 8.90 8.06 -10.63
CA LYS A 106 8.86 9.22 -9.74
C LYS A 106 7.43 9.55 -9.30
N LEU A 107 6.41 8.99 -9.91
CA LEU A 107 5.12 8.82 -9.24
C LEU A 107 4.82 7.34 -9.31
N HIS A 108 4.77 6.68 -8.15
CA HIS A 108 4.52 5.24 -8.12
C HIS A 108 3.10 4.90 -8.57
N GLY A 109 2.19 5.85 -8.51
CA GLY A 109 0.82 5.72 -8.98
C GLY A 109 -0.11 6.66 -8.24
N ARG A 110 -1.41 6.39 -8.37
CA ARG A 110 -2.47 7.09 -7.66
C ARG A 110 -2.96 6.29 -6.46
N VAL A 111 -3.33 7.00 -5.40
CA VAL A 111 -4.13 6.50 -4.28
C VAL A 111 -5.56 7.00 -4.48
N ILE A 112 -6.49 6.06 -4.70
CA ILE A 112 -7.91 6.33 -4.74
C ILE A 112 -8.45 6.26 -3.31
N LEU A 113 -8.74 7.42 -2.70
CA LEU A 113 -9.16 7.53 -1.32
C LEU A 113 -10.66 7.88 -1.27
N ILE A 114 -11.51 6.86 -1.12
CA ILE A 114 -12.96 7.05 -0.97
C ILE A 114 -13.29 7.16 0.52
N ASN A 115 -13.82 8.31 0.93
CA ASN A 115 -14.18 8.61 2.32
C ASN A 115 -15.64 9.09 2.43
N ASN A 116 -16.50 8.22 2.93
CA ASN A 116 -17.90 8.55 3.18
C ASN A 116 -18.11 8.86 4.66
N VAL A 117 -18.56 10.07 4.94
CA VAL A 117 -18.73 10.60 6.30
C VAL A 117 -20.18 10.92 6.59
N LYS A 118 -20.84 11.60 5.65
CA LYS A 118 -22.19 12.13 5.82
C LYS A 118 -23.22 11.17 5.21
N PHE A 119 -24.17 10.77 6.04
CA PHE A 119 -25.30 9.93 5.65
C PHE A 119 -26.61 10.65 5.94
N PRO A 120 -27.71 10.33 5.23
CA PRO A 120 -28.99 10.98 5.44
C PRO A 120 -29.46 10.90 6.90
N VAL A 121 -29.95 12.04 7.40
CA VAL A 121 -30.52 12.13 8.75
C VAL A 121 -31.70 11.15 8.85
N GLY A 122 -31.71 10.34 9.91
CA GLY A 122 -32.72 9.31 10.13
C GLY A 122 -32.47 7.98 9.40
N SER A 123 -31.37 7.85 8.65
CA SER A 123 -30.90 6.53 8.20
C SER A 123 -30.31 5.72 9.37
N LYS A 124 -30.14 4.41 9.19
CA LYS A 124 -29.46 3.53 10.16
C LYS A 124 -27.94 3.79 10.28
N TYR A 125 -27.41 4.72 9.49
CA TYR A 125 -25.98 4.98 9.36
C TYR A 125 -25.64 6.35 9.98
N ASN A 126 -24.85 6.35 11.05
CA ASN A 126 -24.44 7.57 11.74
C ASN A 126 -23.33 8.32 10.98
N GLU A 127 -23.18 9.63 11.24
CA GLU A 127 -22.08 10.41 10.68
C GLU A 127 -20.72 9.91 11.18
N ARG A 128 -19.76 9.77 10.27
CA ARG A 128 -18.42 9.30 10.61
C ARG A 128 -17.50 10.45 11.00
N LEU A 129 -17.72 11.06 12.17
CA LEU A 129 -16.85 12.13 12.72
C LEU A 129 -15.47 11.62 13.15
N GLY A 130 -14.41 12.32 12.73
CA GLY A 130 -13.00 11.93 12.95
C GLY A 130 -12.30 11.27 11.74
N SER A 131 -13.05 10.94 10.66
CA SER A 131 -12.49 10.31 9.45
C SER A 131 -11.50 11.23 8.73
N GLU A 132 -11.53 12.52 9.07
CA GLU A 132 -10.77 13.54 8.36
C GLU A 132 -9.30 13.50 8.81
N LYS A 133 -9.07 13.02 10.04
CA LYS A 133 -7.75 12.67 10.57
C LYS A 133 -7.14 11.50 9.82
N ASP A 134 -7.96 10.50 9.47
CA ASP A 134 -7.53 9.37 8.64
C ASP A 134 -7.11 9.85 7.25
N VAL A 135 -7.94 10.69 6.61
CA VAL A 135 -7.63 11.29 5.30
C VAL A 135 -6.33 12.10 5.33
N GLU A 136 -6.15 12.96 6.33
CA GLU A 136 -4.95 13.79 6.49
C GLU A 136 -3.69 12.91 6.59
N GLY A 137 -3.73 11.90 7.47
CA GLY A 137 -2.61 11.01 7.71
C GLY A 137 -2.26 10.12 6.52
N ILE A 138 -3.27 9.52 5.86
CA ILE A 138 -3.08 8.75 4.62
C ILE A 138 -2.47 9.65 3.54
N THR A 139 -3.01 10.85 3.36
CA THR A 139 -2.55 11.78 2.33
C THR A 139 -1.09 12.16 2.54
N LYS A 140 -0.71 12.50 3.77
CA LYS A 140 0.67 12.85 4.13
C LYS A 140 1.62 11.67 3.88
N LEU A 141 1.27 10.49 4.37
CA LEU A 141 2.11 9.30 4.27
C LEU A 141 2.33 8.85 2.81
N PHE A 142 1.27 8.73 2.03
CA PHE A 142 1.39 8.26 0.65
C PHE A 142 2.02 9.28 -0.29
N LYS A 143 1.89 10.59 0.01
CA LYS A 143 2.71 11.62 -0.67
C LYS A 143 4.19 11.47 -0.34
N ALA A 144 4.56 11.16 0.90
CA ALA A 144 5.96 10.88 1.26
C ALA A 144 6.50 9.66 0.50
N PHE A 145 5.66 8.62 0.34
CA PHE A 145 5.91 7.48 -0.56
C PHE A 145 5.73 7.79 -2.04
N ASN A 146 5.63 9.06 -2.43
CA ASN A 146 5.68 9.48 -3.83
C ASN A 146 4.49 9.00 -4.69
N PHE A 147 3.30 8.96 -4.09
CA PHE A 147 2.02 8.77 -4.78
C PHE A 147 1.24 10.08 -4.91
N GLU A 148 0.39 10.15 -5.93
CA GLU A 148 -0.65 11.17 -6.03
C GLU A 148 -1.91 10.69 -5.28
N VAL A 149 -2.45 11.48 -4.36
CA VAL A 149 -3.63 11.10 -3.57
C VAL A 149 -4.86 11.83 -4.10
N GLN A 150 -5.86 11.06 -4.52
CA GLN A 150 -7.13 11.55 -5.03
C GLN A 150 -8.25 11.22 -4.05
N LEU A 151 -8.75 12.25 -3.37
CA LEU A 151 -9.82 12.15 -2.37
C LEU A 151 -11.20 12.25 -3.04
N TYR A 152 -12.06 11.28 -2.75
CA TYR A 152 -13.46 11.27 -3.15
C TYR A 152 -14.33 11.21 -1.90
N SER A 153 -15.01 12.31 -1.58
CA SER A 153 -15.80 12.44 -0.36
C SER A 153 -17.28 12.21 -0.62
N ASN A 154 -17.93 11.45 0.27
CA ASN A 154 -19.40 11.28 0.34
C ASN A 154 -20.03 10.85 -0.99
N LYS A 155 -19.69 9.64 -1.42
CA LYS A 155 -20.11 9.04 -2.69
C LYS A 155 -21.20 8.01 -2.51
N THR A 156 -22.18 8.03 -3.42
CA THR A 156 -23.19 6.96 -3.54
C THR A 156 -22.53 5.65 -3.98
N ALA A 157 -23.24 4.53 -3.86
CA ALA A 157 -22.73 3.25 -4.33
C ALA A 157 -22.36 3.29 -5.82
N GLU A 158 -23.21 3.88 -6.66
CA GLU A 158 -23.01 4.03 -8.10
C GLU A 158 -21.82 4.95 -8.43
N GLU A 159 -21.66 6.06 -7.71
CA GLU A 159 -20.49 6.94 -7.90
C GLU A 159 -19.19 6.24 -7.51
N MET A 160 -19.18 5.48 -6.41
CA MET A 160 -18.01 4.71 -5.98
C MET A 160 -17.61 3.68 -7.04
N GLU A 161 -18.58 2.94 -7.58
CA GLU A 161 -18.35 1.96 -8.65
C GLU A 161 -17.72 2.64 -9.87
N GLY A 162 -18.31 3.72 -10.38
CA GLY A 162 -17.78 4.45 -11.53
C GLY A 162 -16.38 5.05 -11.29
N ILE A 163 -16.08 5.50 -10.07
CA ILE A 163 -14.73 5.96 -9.70
C ILE A 163 -13.72 4.81 -9.78
N ILE A 164 -14.07 3.64 -9.25
CA ILE A 164 -13.18 2.47 -9.20
C ILE A 164 -12.93 1.92 -10.61
N GLU A 165 -13.98 1.78 -11.42
CA GLU A 165 -13.88 1.36 -12.82
C GLU A 165 -13.02 2.31 -13.64
N LYS A 166 -13.28 3.62 -13.52
CA LYS A 166 -12.51 4.63 -14.22
C LYS A 166 -11.04 4.59 -13.79
N ALA A 167 -10.77 4.49 -12.49
CA ALA A 167 -9.40 4.45 -11.98
C ALA A 167 -8.64 3.20 -12.46
N SER A 168 -9.31 2.05 -12.57
CA SER A 168 -8.69 0.82 -13.07
C SER A 168 -8.37 0.89 -14.56
N GLN A 169 -9.26 1.50 -15.36
CA GLN A 169 -9.09 1.69 -16.81
C GLN A 169 -8.08 2.79 -17.17
N GLU A 170 -7.96 3.84 -16.36
CA GLU A 170 -7.03 4.95 -16.59
C GLU A 170 -5.60 4.66 -16.11
N SER A 171 -5.35 3.49 -15.50
CA SER A 171 -4.00 3.20 -15.03
C SER A 171 -3.02 3.16 -16.21
N THR A 172 -1.83 3.74 -16.06
CA THR A 172 -0.89 3.89 -17.18
C THR A 172 0.35 3.03 -17.01
N ALA A 173 1.09 2.77 -18.09
CA ALA A 173 2.38 2.06 -18.00
C ALA A 173 3.44 2.76 -17.13
N ARG A 174 3.20 4.00 -16.69
CA ARG A 174 4.06 4.79 -15.81
C ARG A 174 3.64 4.77 -14.33
N GLU A 175 2.60 4.02 -13.99
CA GLU A 175 2.24 3.75 -12.59
C GLU A 175 2.75 2.36 -12.21
N ASP A 176 3.57 2.28 -11.17
CA ASP A 176 4.11 1.04 -10.63
C ASP A 176 3.07 0.25 -9.84
N CYS A 177 2.16 0.93 -9.13
CA CYS A 177 1.29 0.35 -8.11
C CYS A 177 -0.08 1.05 -8.10
N PHE A 178 -1.15 0.28 -7.89
CA PHE A 178 -2.50 0.80 -7.68
C PHE A 178 -2.85 0.71 -6.20
N VAL A 179 -3.25 1.83 -5.59
CA VAL A 179 -3.60 1.88 -4.17
C VAL A 179 -5.01 2.42 -4.00
N MET A 180 -5.80 1.78 -3.13
CA MET A 180 -7.16 2.22 -2.84
C MET A 180 -7.46 2.13 -1.34
N PHE A 181 -8.11 3.16 -0.81
CA PHE A 181 -8.67 3.20 0.52
C PHE A 181 -10.18 3.33 0.41
N LEU A 182 -10.88 2.41 1.07
CA LEU A 182 -12.35 2.36 1.13
C LEU A 182 -12.76 2.62 2.58
N MET A 183 -13.24 3.83 2.89
CA MET A 183 -13.59 4.24 4.25
C MET A 183 -15.05 4.67 4.32
N SER A 184 -15.91 3.81 4.87
CA SER A 184 -17.35 4.04 4.96
C SER A 184 -17.97 3.09 6.00
N HIS A 185 -19.30 3.14 6.13
CA HIS A 185 -20.07 2.02 6.65
C HIS A 185 -19.93 0.79 5.76
N GLY A 186 -20.13 -0.39 6.33
CA GLY A 186 -20.04 -1.64 5.60
C GLY A 186 -20.95 -2.70 6.18
N VAL A 187 -21.24 -3.70 5.36
CA VAL A 187 -21.86 -4.95 5.76
C VAL A 187 -21.02 -6.10 5.20
N ARG A 188 -21.37 -7.33 5.57
CA ARG A 188 -20.70 -8.53 5.11
C ARG A 188 -20.62 -8.57 3.57
N GLY A 189 -19.43 -8.35 3.00
CA GLY A 189 -19.18 -8.45 1.56
C GLY A 189 -19.42 -7.16 0.76
N SER A 190 -19.81 -6.05 1.40
CA SER A 190 -20.15 -4.80 0.72
C SER A 190 -19.70 -3.56 1.49
N ILE A 191 -19.39 -2.50 0.76
CA ILE A 191 -19.25 -1.14 1.28
C ILE A 191 -20.54 -0.35 1.04
N ILE A 192 -20.91 0.53 1.97
CA ILE A 192 -22.15 1.32 1.89
C ILE A 192 -21.87 2.71 1.28
N GLY A 193 -22.65 3.09 0.28
CA GLY A 193 -22.69 4.44 -0.27
C GLY A 193 -23.50 5.40 0.58
N THR A 194 -23.33 6.70 0.38
CA THR A 194 -24.09 7.73 1.12
C THR A 194 -25.59 7.69 0.85
N ASP A 195 -26.03 7.01 -0.21
CA ASP A 195 -27.42 6.70 -0.52
C ASP A 195 -27.96 5.49 0.26
N GLY A 196 -27.15 4.89 1.13
CA GLY A 196 -27.49 3.71 1.92
C GLY A 196 -27.49 2.41 1.12
N LYS A 197 -27.13 2.45 -0.17
CA LYS A 197 -27.02 1.28 -1.03
C LYS A 197 -25.66 0.60 -0.88
N GLU A 198 -25.63 -0.66 -1.25
CA GLU A 198 -24.44 -1.50 -1.16
C GLU A 198 -23.69 -1.54 -2.49
N LEU A 199 -22.37 -1.43 -2.41
CA LEU A 199 -21.45 -1.81 -3.47
C LEU A 199 -20.69 -3.05 -3.01
N SER A 200 -20.90 -4.17 -3.72
CA SER A 200 -20.28 -5.44 -3.35
C SER A 200 -18.77 -5.42 -3.62
N TYR A 201 -17.99 -6.07 -2.75
CA TYR A 201 -16.56 -6.29 -2.99
C TYR A 201 -16.31 -7.16 -4.23
N SER A 202 -17.26 -8.00 -4.63
CA SER A 202 -17.18 -8.76 -5.89
C SER A 202 -17.16 -7.82 -7.10
N THR A 203 -18.04 -6.82 -7.13
CA THR A 203 -18.10 -5.81 -8.20
C THR A 203 -16.79 -5.03 -8.28
N ILE A 204 -16.27 -4.60 -7.12
CA ILE A 204 -14.96 -3.93 -7.03
C ILE A 204 -13.85 -4.84 -7.57
N ASN A 205 -13.88 -6.11 -7.21
CA ASN A 205 -12.92 -7.11 -7.67
C ASN A 205 -13.01 -7.33 -9.19
N ASP A 206 -14.20 -7.32 -9.77
CA ASP A 206 -14.40 -7.41 -11.22
C ASP A 206 -13.78 -6.23 -11.97
N ALA A 207 -13.90 -5.01 -11.45
CA ALA A 207 -13.25 -3.81 -12.00
C ALA A 207 -11.71 -3.89 -11.95
N LEU A 208 -11.14 -4.69 -11.02
CA LEU A 208 -9.70 -4.85 -10.84
C LEU A 208 -9.13 -6.09 -11.53
N LYS A 209 -9.98 -7.01 -12.01
CA LYS A 209 -9.54 -8.22 -12.70
C LYS A 209 -8.83 -7.87 -13.99
N ASP A 210 -7.80 -8.65 -14.25
CA ASP A 210 -7.28 -8.76 -15.61
C ASP A 210 -8.37 -9.43 -16.45
N THR A 211 -9.03 -8.68 -17.33
CA THR A 211 -9.81 -9.29 -18.39
C THR A 211 -8.81 -10.10 -19.22
N ILE A 212 -8.90 -11.43 -19.13
CA ILE A 212 -8.07 -12.37 -19.88
C ILE A 212 -8.54 -12.27 -21.34
N ASN A 213 -8.02 -11.28 -22.04
CA ASN A 213 -8.06 -11.21 -23.48
C ASN A 213 -6.60 -11.21 -23.95
N ASP A 214 -6.25 -12.15 -24.81
CA ASP A 214 -4.93 -12.22 -25.46
C ASP A 214 -4.71 -11.07 -26.47
N ASP A 215 -5.70 -10.20 -26.61
CA ASP A 215 -5.62 -8.95 -27.38
C ASP A 215 -4.79 -7.91 -26.59
N PRO A 216 -3.61 -7.50 -27.10
CA PRO A 216 -2.75 -6.51 -26.45
C PRO A 216 -3.43 -5.16 -26.22
N GLU A 217 -4.41 -4.78 -27.06
CA GLU A 217 -5.14 -3.51 -26.96
C GLU A 217 -6.25 -3.54 -25.89
N LYS A 218 -6.61 -4.73 -25.40
CA LYS A 218 -7.63 -4.94 -24.35
C LYS A 218 -7.06 -5.49 -23.05
N ARG A 219 -5.73 -5.56 -22.93
CA ARG A 219 -5.06 -6.02 -21.71
C ARG A 219 -5.31 -5.00 -20.59
N SER A 220 -5.76 -5.49 -19.43
CA SER A 220 -5.95 -4.65 -18.25
C SER A 220 -4.70 -3.81 -17.97
N PRO A 221 -4.84 -2.48 -17.81
CA PRO A 221 -3.70 -1.63 -17.49
C PRO A 221 -3.10 -1.92 -16.10
N LEU A 222 -3.78 -2.70 -15.26
CA LEU A 222 -3.32 -3.14 -13.96
C LEU A 222 -2.59 -4.50 -13.96
N LYS A 223 -2.46 -5.14 -15.13
CA LYS A 223 -1.80 -6.46 -15.22
C LYS A 223 -0.35 -6.39 -14.75
N ASP A 224 0.04 -7.37 -13.94
CA ASP A 224 1.38 -7.51 -13.32
C ASP A 224 1.78 -6.36 -12.38
N LYS A 225 0.84 -5.46 -12.03
CA LYS A 225 1.05 -4.40 -11.03
C LYS A 225 0.44 -4.80 -9.68
N PRO A 226 1.13 -4.52 -8.56
CA PRO A 226 0.57 -4.68 -7.24
C PRO A 226 -0.65 -3.76 -7.05
N LYS A 227 -1.72 -4.32 -6.47
CA LYS A 227 -2.96 -3.64 -6.10
C LYS A 227 -3.06 -3.70 -4.58
N LEU A 228 -2.96 -2.56 -3.89
CA LEU A 228 -3.05 -2.47 -2.44
C LEU A 228 -4.39 -1.87 -2.04
N ILE A 229 -5.24 -2.62 -1.35
CA ILE A 229 -6.57 -2.18 -0.93
C ILE A 229 -6.66 -2.17 0.59
N TYR A 230 -7.06 -1.03 1.14
CA TYR A 230 -7.23 -0.81 2.57
C TYR A 230 -8.71 -0.54 2.85
N VAL A 231 -9.36 -1.45 3.56
CA VAL A 231 -10.81 -1.40 3.80
C VAL A 231 -11.07 -1.06 5.26
N ASN A 232 -11.54 0.15 5.50
CA ASN A 232 -11.95 0.65 6.81
C ASN A 232 -13.47 0.71 6.88
N THR A 233 -14.09 -0.46 7.01
CA THR A 233 -15.55 -0.63 7.15
C THR A 233 -15.87 -1.64 8.24
N TYR A 234 -17.12 -1.66 8.67
CA TYR A 234 -17.71 -2.70 9.50
C TYR A 234 -18.10 -3.88 8.61
N GLN A 235 -18.14 -5.10 9.16
CA GLN A 235 -18.48 -6.32 8.40
C GLN A 235 -19.55 -7.15 9.11
N PHE A 236 -20.65 -6.52 9.55
CA PHE A 236 -21.74 -7.23 10.21
C PHE A 236 -22.60 -8.04 9.21
N LYS A 237 -23.20 -9.16 9.64
CA LYS A 237 -24.17 -9.95 8.84
C LYS A 237 -25.49 -9.16 8.71
N HIS A 238 -26.22 -9.32 7.60
CA HIS A 238 -27.61 -8.85 7.55
C HIS A 238 -28.42 -9.49 8.68
N GLU A 239 -29.10 -8.68 9.50
CA GLU A 239 -30.27 -9.17 10.22
C GLU A 239 -31.29 -9.57 9.15
N LYS A 240 -31.73 -10.84 9.16
CA LYS A 240 -33.02 -11.17 8.54
C LYS A 240 -34.06 -10.33 9.28
N ASP A 241 -34.90 -9.60 8.57
CA ASP A 241 -35.97 -8.75 9.10
C ASP A 241 -36.85 -9.51 10.11
N ASN A 242 -36.42 -9.57 11.37
CA ASN A 242 -37.22 -10.02 12.49
C ASN A 242 -37.48 -8.77 13.32
N ILE A 243 -38.50 -8.00 12.91
CA ILE A 243 -39.05 -6.92 13.71
C ILE A 243 -39.72 -7.56 14.94
N PRO A 244 -39.19 -7.46 16.17
CA PRO A 244 -39.99 -7.77 17.34
C PRO A 244 -40.81 -6.51 17.63
N LYS A 245 -42.14 -6.64 17.51
CA LYS A 245 -43.10 -5.63 17.97
C LYS A 245 -42.77 -5.26 19.42
N GLY A 246 -42.77 -3.96 19.68
CA GLY A 246 -42.27 -3.38 20.93
C GLY A 246 -42.90 -3.91 22.20
N THR A 247 -42.14 -3.78 23.27
CA THR A 247 -42.66 -3.73 24.65
C THR A 247 -41.79 -2.77 25.46
N ASP A 248 -42.46 -1.80 26.07
CA ASP A 248 -41.90 -0.80 26.96
C ASP A 248 -41.22 -1.45 28.18
N ALA A 249 -40.02 -0.97 28.55
CA ALA A 249 -39.53 -1.07 29.92
C ALA A 249 -38.44 -0.02 30.19
N SER A 250 -38.83 1.01 30.93
CA SER A 250 -37.94 1.93 31.63
C SER A 250 -37.13 1.21 32.71
N SER A 251 -35.83 1.49 32.81
CA SER A 251 -35.18 1.61 34.12
C SER A 251 -33.90 2.45 34.05
N THR A 252 -33.98 3.60 34.71
CA THR A 252 -32.92 4.48 35.21
C THR A 252 -31.75 3.75 35.88
N LYS A 253 -30.51 4.15 35.56
CA LYS A 253 -29.41 4.32 36.53
C LYS A 253 -28.48 5.45 36.09
N GLU A 254 -28.50 6.53 36.86
CA GLU A 254 -27.44 7.54 36.90
C GLU A 254 -26.12 6.89 37.31
N ASN A 255 -25.01 7.31 36.68
CA ASN A 255 -23.72 7.40 37.36
C ASN A 255 -22.74 8.32 36.62
N THR A 256 -22.46 9.44 37.29
CA THR A 256 -21.16 10.12 37.47
C THR A 256 -20.30 10.46 36.25
N CYS A 257 -20.18 11.78 36.05
CA CYS A 257 -19.24 12.50 35.19
C CYS A 257 -17.77 12.06 35.40
N ARG A 258 -17.20 11.39 34.40
CA ARG A 258 -15.77 11.40 34.07
C ARG A 258 -15.65 11.84 32.62
N SER A 259 -14.71 12.73 32.33
CA SER A 259 -14.39 13.15 30.96
C SER A 259 -13.79 11.97 30.20
N GLU A 260 -14.64 11.15 29.59
CA GLU A 260 -14.25 10.02 28.76
C GLU A 260 -14.22 10.47 27.30
N THR A 261 -13.12 10.18 26.61
CA THR A 261 -13.02 10.32 25.16
C THR A 261 -14.10 9.44 24.52
N GLN A 262 -15.08 10.04 23.83
CA GLN A 262 -16.19 9.28 23.24
C GLN A 262 -15.68 8.39 22.08
N VAL A 263 -15.50 7.11 22.36
CA VAL A 263 -15.23 6.08 21.33
C VAL A 263 -16.52 5.81 20.58
N LYS A 264 -16.48 5.96 19.26
CA LYS A 264 -17.60 5.63 18.38
C LYS A 264 -17.28 4.37 17.60
N VAL A 265 -18.28 3.50 17.56
CA VAL A 265 -18.34 2.41 16.59
C VAL A 265 -19.00 3.01 15.36
N ASP A 266 -18.44 2.85 14.17
CA ASP A 266 -19.18 3.15 12.92
C ASP A 266 -20.26 2.08 12.61
N ALA A 267 -20.81 1.41 13.62
CA ALA A 267 -22.20 0.90 13.74
C ALA A 267 -22.33 0.02 15.00
N GLU A 268 -23.30 0.29 15.89
CA GLU A 268 -23.73 -0.64 16.94
C GLU A 268 -24.90 -1.49 16.41
N CYS A 269 -24.70 -2.79 16.22
CA CYS A 269 -25.80 -3.74 15.99
C CYS A 269 -25.39 -5.13 16.50
N SER A 270 -26.30 -5.81 17.20
CA SER A 270 -25.95 -6.90 18.12
C SER A 270 -26.00 -8.31 17.53
N SER A 271 -25.01 -9.08 17.95
CA SER A 271 -24.91 -10.55 18.03
C SER A 271 -24.25 -11.32 16.87
N ALA A 272 -23.24 -12.10 17.28
CA ALA A 272 -22.41 -13.03 16.52
C ALA A 272 -23.02 -14.43 16.51
N VAL A 273 -22.82 -15.23 15.43
CA VAL A 273 -22.24 -16.60 15.42
C VAL A 273 -21.89 -17.07 13.97
N GLU A 274 -20.86 -17.93 13.93
CA GLU A 274 -20.45 -19.00 13.01
C GLU A 274 -19.28 -18.74 12.04
N SER A 275 -18.18 -19.44 12.36
CA SER A 275 -16.84 -19.40 11.80
C SER A 275 -16.69 -20.24 10.53
N ASN A 276 -16.62 -19.58 9.38
CA ASN A 276 -15.84 -20.08 8.25
C ASN A 276 -14.39 -19.57 8.39
N SER A 277 -13.42 -20.30 7.84
CA SER A 277 -12.03 -19.86 7.87
C SER A 277 -11.90 -18.47 7.21
N GLU A 278 -11.27 -17.50 7.88
CA GLU A 278 -11.15 -16.11 7.41
C GLU A 278 -10.59 -16.00 5.98
N LYS A 279 -9.71 -16.95 5.61
CA LYS A 279 -9.07 -17.02 4.29
C LYS A 279 -10.04 -17.45 3.19
N GLU A 280 -10.90 -18.44 3.44
CA GLU A 280 -11.93 -18.86 2.46
C GLU A 280 -12.97 -17.76 2.27
N TYR A 281 -13.24 -16.97 3.30
CA TYR A 281 -14.21 -15.89 3.24
C TYR A 281 -13.69 -14.69 2.43
N ILE A 282 -12.49 -14.18 2.70
CA ILE A 282 -11.95 -13.04 1.95
C ILE A 282 -11.64 -13.41 0.50
N GLY A 283 -11.17 -14.65 0.26
CA GLY A 283 -10.89 -15.17 -1.08
C GLY A 283 -12.12 -15.28 -1.98
N GLN A 284 -13.35 -15.30 -1.43
CA GLN A 284 -14.58 -15.26 -2.23
C GLN A 284 -14.79 -13.89 -2.91
N TYR A 285 -14.36 -12.81 -2.25
CA TYR A 285 -14.55 -11.46 -2.78
C TYR A 285 -13.33 -10.96 -3.55
N PHE A 286 -12.14 -11.33 -3.10
CA PHE A 286 -10.88 -10.81 -3.59
C PHE A 286 -10.01 -11.94 -4.15
N ASN A 287 -10.17 -12.24 -5.44
CA ASN A 287 -9.42 -13.28 -6.14
C ASN A 287 -8.82 -12.74 -7.45
N VAL A 288 -8.10 -11.63 -7.34
CA VAL A 288 -7.38 -10.98 -8.44
C VAL A 288 -5.89 -11.22 -8.26
N PRO A 289 -5.11 -11.49 -9.33
CA PRO A 289 -3.66 -11.58 -9.23
C PRO A 289 -3.00 -10.27 -8.76
N ASP A 290 -1.88 -10.40 -8.05
CA ASP A 290 -1.07 -9.25 -7.62
C ASP A 290 -1.84 -8.31 -6.65
N LEU A 291 -2.72 -8.86 -5.82
CA LEU A 291 -3.55 -8.12 -4.87
C LEU A 291 -3.07 -8.30 -3.44
N TYR A 292 -3.10 -7.23 -2.65
CA TYR A 292 -3.02 -7.23 -1.20
C TYR A 292 -4.20 -6.44 -0.66
N VAL A 293 -5.02 -7.06 0.17
CA VAL A 293 -6.13 -6.40 0.86
C VAL A 293 -5.95 -6.53 2.36
N THR A 294 -6.18 -5.44 3.07
CA THR A 294 -6.23 -5.43 4.53
C THR A 294 -7.51 -4.75 4.99
N PHE A 295 -8.16 -5.37 5.96
CA PHE A 295 -9.38 -4.88 6.56
C PHE A 295 -9.10 -4.38 7.97
N ALA A 296 -9.79 -3.31 8.37
CA ALA A 296 -9.71 -2.75 9.71
C ALA A 296 -10.09 -3.75 10.80
N SER A 297 -11.01 -4.66 10.49
CA SER A 297 -11.42 -5.74 11.37
C SER A 297 -11.48 -7.08 10.64
N VAL A 298 -11.47 -8.17 11.39
CA VAL A 298 -11.82 -9.51 10.93
C VAL A 298 -13.30 -9.54 10.49
N PRO A 299 -13.71 -10.50 9.64
CA PRO A 299 -15.12 -10.68 9.33
C PRO A 299 -15.97 -10.76 10.60
N GLU A 300 -17.12 -10.08 10.60
CA GLU A 300 -18.03 -10.00 11.77
C GLU A 300 -17.45 -9.23 12.98
N GLY A 301 -16.24 -8.69 12.87
CA GLY A 301 -15.64 -7.79 13.85
C GLY A 301 -16.06 -6.33 13.67
N LEU A 302 -15.99 -5.58 14.77
CA LEU A 302 -16.19 -4.12 14.76
C LEU A 302 -14.87 -3.42 14.42
N ALA A 303 -14.96 -2.28 13.75
CA ALA A 303 -13.87 -1.31 13.68
C ALA A 303 -14.14 -0.19 14.71
N TYR A 304 -13.14 0.56 15.14
CA TYR A 304 -13.38 1.65 16.10
C TYR A 304 -12.68 2.93 15.70
N ARG A 305 -13.27 4.03 16.18
CA ARG A 305 -12.84 5.38 15.86
C ARG A 305 -13.16 6.34 16.99
N THR A 306 -12.38 7.40 17.06
CA THR A 306 -12.68 8.58 17.89
C THR A 306 -12.72 9.81 17.01
N GLU A 307 -13.50 10.81 17.40
CA GLU A 307 -13.53 12.08 16.67
C GLU A 307 -12.18 12.79 16.69
N GLU A 308 -11.44 12.62 17.79
CA GLU A 308 -10.17 13.30 18.04
C GLU A 308 -9.00 12.69 17.25
N SER A 309 -8.94 11.35 17.16
CA SER A 309 -7.77 10.63 16.63
C SER A 309 -8.01 9.79 15.37
N GLY A 310 -9.25 9.74 14.87
CA GLY A 310 -9.59 8.93 13.72
C GLY A 310 -9.69 7.44 14.06
N SER A 311 -9.67 6.59 13.04
CA SER A 311 -9.84 5.14 13.22
C SER A 311 -8.57 4.51 13.76
N PHE A 312 -8.71 3.58 14.70
CA PHE A 312 -7.55 2.90 15.28
C PHE A 312 -6.78 2.09 14.26
N PHE A 313 -7.46 1.55 13.26
CA PHE A 313 -6.82 0.86 12.14
C PHE A 313 -5.93 1.80 11.32
N ILE A 314 -6.46 2.91 10.82
CA ILE A 314 -5.69 3.82 9.96
C ILE A 314 -4.58 4.49 10.75
N LYS A 315 -4.86 4.94 11.99
CA LYS A 315 -3.84 5.46 12.90
C LYS A 315 -2.69 4.46 13.12
N SER A 316 -3.01 3.19 13.39
CA SER A 316 -2.02 2.13 13.57
C SER A 316 -1.20 1.87 12.31
N LEU A 317 -1.88 1.81 11.16
CA LEU A 317 -1.25 1.62 9.85
C LEU A 317 -0.27 2.74 9.54
N ILE A 318 -0.71 4.00 9.66
CA ILE A 318 0.14 5.17 9.43
C ILE A 318 1.34 5.11 10.35
N SER A 319 1.12 4.87 11.64
CA SER A 319 2.19 4.81 12.63
C SER A 319 3.24 3.73 12.33
N VAL A 320 2.82 2.55 11.86
CA VAL A 320 3.74 1.47 11.50
C VAL A 320 4.50 1.80 10.21
N TYR A 321 3.82 2.32 9.19
CA TYR A 321 4.46 2.68 7.92
C TYR A 321 5.41 3.88 8.06
N GLU A 322 5.06 4.90 8.85
CA GLU A 322 5.95 6.03 9.15
C GLU A 322 7.24 5.59 9.86
N ARG A 323 7.15 4.66 10.82
CA ARG A 323 8.33 4.10 11.51
C ARG A 323 9.26 3.31 10.58
N ASN A 324 8.72 2.79 9.47
CA ASN A 324 9.45 1.97 8.50
C ASN A 324 9.53 2.66 7.13
N LYS A 325 9.44 4.01 7.09
CA LYS A 325 9.26 4.74 5.84
C LYS A 325 10.47 4.66 4.90
N ASP A 326 11.65 4.36 5.42
CA ASP A 326 12.87 4.13 4.65
C ASP A 326 12.80 2.81 3.86
N ARG A 327 12.13 1.78 4.39
CA ARG A 327 11.94 0.45 3.78
C ARG A 327 10.61 -0.19 4.23
N CYS A 328 9.51 0.28 3.67
CA CYS A 328 8.17 -0.15 4.04
C CYS A 328 7.75 -1.39 3.23
N ASP A 329 8.05 -2.59 3.74
CA ASP A 329 7.60 -3.88 3.17
C ASP A 329 6.14 -4.16 3.60
N ILE A 330 5.21 -3.97 2.66
CA ILE A 330 3.76 -4.00 2.91
C ILE A 330 3.31 -5.32 3.55
N SER A 331 3.78 -6.45 3.03
CA SER A 331 3.37 -7.77 3.51
C SER A 331 3.95 -8.06 4.89
N SER A 332 5.23 -7.75 5.09
CA SER A 332 5.95 -8.05 6.34
C SER A 332 5.42 -7.24 7.53
N LEU A 333 4.98 -6.00 7.29
CA LEU A 333 4.46 -5.11 8.34
C LEU A 333 3.02 -5.40 8.77
N SER A 334 2.34 -6.36 8.13
CA SER A 334 0.97 -6.74 8.49
C SER A 334 0.83 -7.22 9.94
N LEU A 335 1.84 -7.92 10.47
CA LEU A 335 1.85 -8.37 11.86
C LEU A 335 2.04 -7.21 12.84
N ASP A 336 2.86 -6.23 12.49
CA ASP A 336 3.08 -5.04 13.31
C ASP A 336 1.82 -4.18 13.38
N ILE A 337 1.12 -4.03 12.25
CA ILE A 337 -0.19 -3.35 12.20
C ILE A 337 -1.19 -4.08 13.11
N LYS A 338 -1.33 -5.41 12.97
CA LYS A 338 -2.20 -6.22 13.83
C LYS A 338 -1.87 -6.05 15.32
N SER A 339 -0.58 -6.09 15.67
CA SER A 339 -0.11 -5.88 17.04
C SER A 339 -0.44 -4.48 17.55
N LYS A 340 -0.30 -3.45 16.69
CA LYS A 340 -0.56 -2.06 17.07
C LYS A 340 -2.05 -1.79 17.25
N VAL A 341 -2.91 -2.27 16.34
CA VAL A 341 -4.38 -2.18 16.45
C VAL A 341 -4.85 -2.83 17.76
N SER A 342 -4.34 -4.03 18.07
CA SER A 342 -4.65 -4.73 19.32
C SER A 342 -4.13 -3.99 20.58
N LYS A 343 -3.09 -3.15 20.47
CA LYS A 343 -2.57 -2.36 21.60
C LYS A 343 -3.34 -1.07 21.83
N GLU A 344 -3.76 -0.36 20.78
CA GLU A 344 -4.58 0.86 20.90
C GLU A 344 -5.89 0.59 21.68
N PHE A 345 -6.39 -0.65 21.64
CA PHE A 345 -7.59 -1.08 22.35
C PHE A 345 -7.43 -1.16 23.88
N LYS A 346 -6.24 -1.46 24.43
CA LYS A 346 -6.08 -1.67 25.88
C LYS A 346 -6.46 -0.44 26.72
N GLU A 347 -6.56 0.72 26.07
CA GLU A 347 -6.95 1.98 26.68
C GLU A 347 -8.50 2.15 26.79
N ILE A 348 -9.29 1.33 26.07
CA ILE A 348 -10.76 1.50 25.93
C ILE A 348 -11.63 0.25 26.12
N ASN A 349 -11.05 -0.92 26.40
CA ASN A 349 -11.78 -2.16 26.75
C ASN A 349 -12.72 -2.76 25.65
N MET A 350 -12.44 -2.53 24.36
CA MET A 350 -13.13 -3.15 23.19
C MET A 350 -12.21 -3.92 22.20
N ASP A 351 -12.45 -5.21 21.91
CA ASP A 351 -11.60 -6.01 21.01
C ASP A 351 -11.70 -5.61 19.52
N GLN A 352 -10.55 -5.30 18.88
CA GLN A 352 -10.42 -5.15 17.42
C GLN A 352 -9.19 -5.88 16.90
N VAL A 353 -9.36 -6.69 15.86
CA VAL A 353 -8.29 -7.43 15.18
C VAL A 353 -8.38 -7.16 13.70
N SER A 354 -7.34 -6.56 13.10
CA SER A 354 -7.30 -6.38 11.64
C SER A 354 -6.97 -7.67 10.91
N SER A 355 -7.49 -7.85 9.70
CA SER A 355 -7.21 -9.02 8.85
C SER A 355 -6.54 -8.62 7.54
N CYS A 356 -5.83 -9.56 6.90
CA CYS A 356 -5.18 -9.31 5.62
C CYS A 356 -5.17 -10.56 4.75
N TYR A 357 -5.27 -10.36 3.44
CA TYR A 357 -5.23 -11.39 2.41
C TYR A 357 -4.35 -10.92 1.24
N SER A 358 -3.62 -11.84 0.62
CA SER A 358 -2.65 -11.50 -0.42
C SER A 358 -2.54 -12.59 -1.48
N THR A 359 -2.55 -12.16 -2.74
CA THR A 359 -2.18 -12.92 -3.94
C THR A 359 -0.94 -12.32 -4.61
N LEU A 360 -0.23 -11.42 -3.91
CA LEU A 360 1.03 -10.85 -4.39
C LEU A 360 2.03 -11.96 -4.72
N LYS A 361 2.67 -11.84 -5.88
CA LYS A 361 3.71 -12.77 -6.36
C LYS A 361 5.11 -12.36 -5.91
N ARG A 362 5.27 -11.09 -5.51
CA ARG A 362 6.53 -10.45 -5.11
C ARG A 362 6.27 -9.50 -3.94
N LYS A 363 7.32 -9.08 -3.24
CA LYS A 363 7.24 -8.07 -2.18
C LYS A 363 6.95 -6.70 -2.79
N VAL A 364 6.16 -5.90 -2.10
CA VAL A 364 5.98 -4.47 -2.39
C VAL A 364 6.73 -3.70 -1.32
N ILE A 365 7.74 -2.93 -1.72
CA ILE A 365 8.56 -2.12 -0.81
C ILE A 365 8.38 -0.65 -1.20
N LEU A 366 7.70 0.11 -0.34
CA LEU A 366 7.60 1.56 -0.49
C LEU A 366 8.73 2.25 0.26
N ARG A 367 9.19 3.38 -0.25
CA ARG A 367 10.26 4.18 0.35
C ARG A 367 9.90 5.63 0.26
N ALA A 368 10.03 6.34 1.38
CA ALA A 368 9.79 7.76 1.41
C ALA A 368 10.95 8.50 0.75
N THR A 369 10.63 9.63 0.13
CA THR A 369 11.57 10.45 -0.66
C THR A 369 11.93 11.77 0.03
N ASP A 370 11.46 11.96 1.26
CA ASP A 370 11.52 13.19 2.06
C ASP A 370 12.71 13.27 3.03
#